data_AF-A0A3M9YF46-F1
#
_entry.id   AF-A0A3M9YF46-F1
#
_cell.length_a   1.000
_cell.length_b   1.000
_cell.length_c   1.000
_cell.angle_alpha   90.00
_cell.angle_beta   90.00
_cell.angle_gamma   90.00
#
_symmetry.space_group_name_H-M   'P 1'
#
loop_
_entity.id
_entity.type
_entity.pdbx_description
1 polymer ?
#
loop_
_entity_poly.entity_id
_entity_poly.type
_entity_poly.pdbx_seq_one_letter_code
_entity_poly.pdbx_strand_id
1 'polypeptide(L)'
;MPNHHHEHHSPDPSDHPSKTSTFLGLLVHRLRKGLKRHIMDYVEQRMSQEAAKEPSSGAFLTPLNGLVALLVLYTLYSLFRPSAPQTLPREPPATVFRTFTPHTLLPFTGKDNSPVYLAVRGRVFDVSSGRNFYGPEGPYANFAGRDASRGLACGSFDEDMLTKDLDGPLDTLEGLGAEEMEALQGWEERFESKYLVVGRLVAVGQEKA
;
A
#
# COMPACT_ATOMS: atom_id res chain seq x y z
N MET A 1 60.34 -34.87 -47.80
CA MET A 1 61.46 -33.90 -47.73
C MET A 1 61.67 -33.52 -46.27
N PRO A 2 62.92 -33.51 -45.79
CA PRO A 2 63.27 -33.57 -44.37
C PRO A 2 63.55 -32.18 -43.78
N ASN A 3 63.58 -32.06 -42.45
CA ASN A 3 64.63 -31.26 -41.84
C ASN A 3 65.05 -31.86 -40.49
N HIS A 4 66.35 -32.13 -40.36
CA HIS A 4 67.00 -32.86 -39.27
C HIS A 4 68.04 -31.93 -38.62
N HIS A 5 68.08 -31.95 -37.28
CA HIS A 5 69.20 -31.72 -36.33
C HIS A 5 70.40 -30.79 -36.63
N HIS A 6 70.81 -30.01 -35.62
CA HIS A 6 72.08 -30.13 -34.83
C HIS A 6 72.10 -28.99 -33.75
N GLU A 7 72.21 -29.23 -32.43
CA GLU A 7 73.44 -29.43 -31.58
C GLU A 7 74.38 -28.19 -31.58
N HIS A 8 74.95 -27.62 -30.49
CA HIS A 8 75.71 -28.10 -29.32
C HIS A 8 75.97 -26.88 -28.36
N HIS A 9 75.90 -26.99 -27.02
CA HIS A 9 77.01 -27.11 -26.02
C HIS A 9 77.79 -25.83 -25.61
N SER A 10 77.82 -25.52 -24.30
CA SER A 10 79.07 -25.51 -23.47
C SER A 10 78.84 -25.09 -22.00
N PRO A 11 79.63 -25.61 -21.03
CA PRO A 11 79.54 -25.39 -19.57
C PRO A 11 80.70 -24.52 -18.97
N ASP A 12 80.63 -24.07 -17.70
CA ASP A 12 81.82 -23.86 -16.80
C ASP A 12 81.46 -23.47 -15.33
N PRO A 13 82.37 -23.55 -14.32
CA PRO A 13 82.11 -24.17 -13.01
C PRO A 13 82.59 -23.37 -11.76
N SER A 14 82.32 -23.91 -10.57
CA SER A 14 83.10 -23.87 -9.30
C SER A 14 83.74 -22.57 -8.73
N ASP A 15 83.07 -22.01 -7.71
CA ASP A 15 83.44 -21.76 -6.29
C ASP A 15 84.91 -21.47 -5.81
N HIS A 16 85.10 -20.34 -5.09
CA HIS A 16 85.90 -20.18 -3.84
C HIS A 16 85.77 -18.75 -3.22
N PRO A 17 85.69 -18.56 -1.86
CA PRO A 17 85.40 -17.26 -1.20
C PRO A 17 86.61 -16.55 -0.52
N SER A 18 86.61 -15.20 -0.44
CA SER A 18 87.55 -14.43 0.41
C SER A 18 87.02 -13.10 1.02
N LYS A 19 87.10 -12.99 2.36
CA LYS A 19 87.37 -11.81 3.22
C LYS A 19 86.62 -10.46 3.09
N THR A 20 85.59 -10.31 2.25
CA THR A 20 84.83 -9.04 2.11
C THR A 20 83.72 -8.82 3.17
N SER A 21 83.46 -9.79 4.06
CA SER A 21 82.23 -9.84 4.88
C SER A 21 82.20 -8.86 6.08
N THR A 22 83.31 -8.54 6.73
CA THR A 22 83.27 -7.80 8.01
C THR A 22 83.12 -6.28 7.84
N PHE A 23 83.76 -5.68 6.83
CA PHE A 23 83.63 -4.24 6.57
C PHE A 23 82.25 -3.87 6.01
N LEU A 24 81.71 -4.72 5.14
CA LEU A 24 80.35 -4.56 4.62
C LEU A 24 79.31 -4.66 5.75
N GLY A 25 79.49 -5.61 6.68
CA GLY A 25 78.61 -5.77 7.84
C GLY A 25 78.59 -4.55 8.77
N LEU A 26 79.75 -3.96 9.06
CA LEU A 26 79.84 -2.76 9.92
C LEU A 26 79.21 -1.53 9.25
N LEU A 27 79.43 -1.37 7.94
CA LEU A 27 78.85 -0.29 7.14
C LEU A 27 77.32 -0.41 7.06
N VAL A 28 76.79 -1.60 6.78
CA VAL A 28 75.35 -1.88 6.76
C VAL A 28 74.71 -1.65 8.13
N HIS A 29 75.38 -2.05 9.21
CA HIS A 29 74.91 -1.79 10.57
C HIS A 29 74.87 -0.30 10.91
N ARG A 30 75.90 0.45 10.50
CA ARG A 30 75.99 1.91 10.71
C ARG A 30 74.93 2.65 9.89
N LEU A 31 74.66 2.20 8.66
CA LEU A 31 73.60 2.70 7.79
C LEU A 31 72.20 2.39 8.36
N ARG A 32 71.95 1.15 8.80
CA ARG A 32 70.68 0.75 9.45
C ARG A 32 70.44 1.52 10.74
N LYS A 33 71.47 1.76 11.56
CA LYS A 33 71.37 2.58 12.78
C LYS A 33 71.18 4.07 12.46
N GLY A 34 71.78 4.59 11.40
CA GLY A 34 71.56 5.96 10.93
C GLY A 34 70.12 6.16 10.46
N LEU A 35 69.62 5.24 9.64
CA LEU A 35 68.26 5.27 9.11
C LEU A 35 67.21 5.11 10.22
N LYS A 36 67.41 4.20 11.17
CA LYS A 36 66.49 4.05 12.32
C LYS A 36 66.40 5.30 13.17
N ARG A 37 67.52 6.01 13.40
CA ARG A 37 67.51 7.28 14.15
C ARG A 37 66.73 8.35 13.39
N HIS A 38 67.03 8.54 12.11
CA HIS A 38 66.32 9.52 11.29
C HIS A 38 64.81 9.23 11.15
N ILE A 39 64.41 7.95 11.10
CA ILE A 39 62.99 7.56 11.11
C ILE A 39 62.36 7.84 12.48
N MET A 40 63.04 7.50 13.57
CA MET A 40 62.53 7.75 14.93
C MET A 40 62.35 9.23 15.19
N ASP A 41 63.34 10.05 14.85
CA ASP A 41 63.30 11.50 14.99
C ASP A 41 62.16 12.10 14.15
N TYR A 42 61.95 11.58 12.92
CA TYR A 42 60.82 11.98 12.07
C TYR A 42 59.46 11.63 12.69
N VAL A 43 59.33 10.44 13.30
CA VAL A 43 58.10 10.00 13.97
C VAL A 43 57.83 10.83 15.22
N GLU A 44 58.84 11.10 16.06
CA GLU A 44 58.72 11.98 17.23
C GLU A 44 58.33 13.41 16.82
N GLN A 45 58.87 13.90 15.71
CA GLN A 45 58.53 15.22 15.19
C GLN A 45 57.09 15.27 14.66
N ARG A 46 56.59 14.20 14.03
CA ARG A 46 55.18 14.08 13.62
C ARG A 46 54.24 13.96 14.80
N MET A 47 54.59 13.16 15.80
CA MET A 47 53.82 12.97 17.02
C MET A 47 53.73 14.27 17.82
N SER A 48 54.83 15.02 17.95
CA SER A 48 54.83 16.34 18.60
C SER A 48 54.07 17.40 17.81
N GLN A 49 54.10 17.36 16.46
CA GLN A 49 53.28 18.24 15.61
C GLN A 49 51.78 17.94 15.72
N GLU A 50 51.40 16.66 15.80
CA GLU A 50 50.00 16.25 15.96
C GLU A 50 49.47 16.52 17.38
N ALA A 51 50.31 16.37 18.41
CA ALA A 51 49.98 16.72 19.79
C ALA A 51 49.91 18.23 20.04
N ALA A 52 50.72 19.04 19.36
CA ALA A 52 50.69 20.50 19.44
C ALA A 52 49.57 21.14 18.61
N LYS A 53 48.87 20.35 17.78
CA LYS A 53 47.69 20.81 17.06
C LYS A 53 46.52 20.90 18.03
N GLU A 54 46.40 22.04 18.69
CA GLU A 54 45.24 22.39 19.51
C GLU A 54 43.94 22.15 18.70
N PRO A 55 42.89 21.57 19.31
CA PRO A 55 41.59 21.50 18.66
C PRO A 55 41.17 22.92 18.29
N SER A 56 40.95 23.18 17.01
CA SER A 56 40.55 24.52 16.56
C SER A 56 39.30 24.93 17.32
N SER A 57 39.36 26.03 18.08
CA SER A 57 38.23 26.51 18.91
C SER A 57 36.96 26.79 18.08
N GLY A 58 37.09 26.88 16.75
CA GLY A 58 35.99 27.00 15.79
C GLY A 58 35.42 25.68 15.24
N ALA A 59 35.93 24.51 15.65
CA ALA A 59 35.44 23.21 15.19
C ALA A 59 33.95 23.00 15.51
N PHE A 60 33.44 23.62 16.58
CA PHE A 60 32.03 23.57 16.97
C PHE A 60 31.13 24.55 16.19
N LEU A 61 31.70 25.57 15.54
CA LEU A 61 30.98 26.65 14.85
C LEU A 61 31.29 26.68 13.33
N THR A 62 31.62 25.52 12.76
CA THR A 62 31.75 25.41 11.31
C THR A 62 30.38 25.54 10.63
N PRO A 63 30.30 26.10 9.41
CA PRO A 63 29.04 26.17 8.67
C PRO A 63 28.42 24.78 8.44
N LEU A 64 29.26 23.74 8.36
CA LEU A 64 28.82 22.35 8.30
C LEU A 64 28.13 21.89 9.59
N ASN A 65 28.71 22.19 10.76
CA ASN A 65 28.09 21.82 12.03
C ASN A 65 26.80 22.60 12.30
N GLY A 66 26.73 23.86 11.84
CA GLY A 66 25.48 24.64 11.83
C GLY A 66 24.39 23.98 10.99
N LEU A 67 24.73 23.49 9.79
CA LEU A 67 23.80 22.75 8.93
C LEU A 67 23.33 21.45 9.61
N VAL A 68 24.24 20.68 10.21
CA VAL A 68 23.91 19.46 10.95
C VAL A 68 23.01 19.77 12.15
N ALA A 69 23.31 20.84 12.91
CA ALA A 69 22.49 21.26 14.05
C ALA A 69 21.07 21.67 13.63
N LEU A 70 20.92 22.40 12.51
CA LEU A 70 19.61 22.74 11.95
C LEU A 70 18.84 21.50 11.50
N LEU A 71 19.52 20.52 10.90
CA LEU A 71 18.91 19.25 10.49
C LEU A 71 18.42 18.47 11.72
N VAL A 72 19.24 18.37 12.77
CA VAL A 72 18.88 17.73 14.04
C VAL A 72 17.73 18.46 14.75
N LEU A 73 17.74 19.80 14.77
CA LEU A 73 16.64 20.58 15.32
C LEU A 73 15.35 20.38 14.51
N TYR A 74 15.45 20.32 13.19
CA TYR A 74 14.32 20.07 12.30
C TYR A 74 13.75 18.65 12.49
N THR A 75 14.60 17.62 12.61
CA THR A 75 14.13 16.25 12.87
C THR A 75 13.46 16.15 14.23
N LEU A 76 14.05 16.72 15.29
CA LEU A 76 13.41 16.79 16.62
C LEU A 76 12.07 17.53 16.55
N TYR A 77 12.02 18.69 15.90
CA TYR A 77 10.77 19.43 15.70
C TYR A 77 9.73 18.63 14.91
N SER A 78 10.15 17.87 13.89
CA SER A 78 9.26 17.02 13.11
C SER A 78 8.70 15.83 13.90
N LEU A 79 9.46 15.32 14.87
CA LEU A 79 9.05 14.23 15.77
C LEU A 79 8.13 14.72 16.90
N PHE A 80 8.33 15.94 17.38
CA PHE A 80 7.49 16.57 18.41
C PHE A 80 6.31 17.35 17.83
N ARG A 81 6.15 17.41 16.50
CA ARG A 81 4.92 17.92 15.88
C ARG A 81 3.79 16.93 16.21
N PRO A 82 2.78 17.33 17.00
CA PRO A 82 1.64 16.47 17.25
C PRO A 82 0.98 16.16 15.89
N SER A 83 0.88 14.88 15.55
CA SER A 83 0.04 14.44 14.42
C SER A 83 -1.35 15.03 14.62
N ALA A 84 -1.93 15.57 13.53
CA ALA A 84 -3.31 16.03 13.54
C ALA A 84 -4.20 14.95 14.18
N PRO A 85 -5.12 15.31 15.09
CA PRO A 85 -6.02 14.34 15.70
C PRO A 85 -6.72 13.57 14.58
N GLN A 86 -6.62 12.24 14.62
CA GLN A 86 -7.32 11.38 13.69
C GLN A 86 -8.81 11.65 13.85
N THR A 87 -9.41 12.39 12.92
CA THR A 87 -10.87 12.50 12.86
C THR A 87 -11.38 11.15 12.42
N LEU A 88 -11.81 10.32 13.37
CA LEU A 88 -12.49 9.07 13.05
C LEU A 88 -13.63 9.42 12.10
N PRO A 89 -13.72 8.77 10.91
CA PRO A 89 -14.90 8.91 10.07
C PRO A 89 -16.10 8.63 10.95
N ARG A 90 -17.10 9.53 10.92
CA ARG A 90 -18.37 9.31 11.62
C ARG A 90 -18.87 7.95 11.17
N GLU A 91 -18.94 6.99 12.09
CA GLU A 91 -19.45 5.66 11.77
C GLU A 91 -20.82 5.86 11.11
N PRO A 92 -21.06 5.26 9.93
CA PRO A 92 -22.35 5.34 9.29
C PRO A 92 -23.40 4.90 10.30
N PRO A 93 -24.54 5.62 10.40
CA PRO A 93 -25.56 5.30 11.39
C PRO A 93 -25.92 3.82 11.28
N ALA A 94 -25.97 3.13 12.41
CA ALA A 94 -26.33 1.71 12.45
C ALA A 94 -27.68 1.53 11.73
N THR A 95 -27.67 0.79 10.62
CA THR A 95 -28.88 0.48 9.87
C THR A 95 -29.69 -0.53 10.66
N VAL A 96 -30.76 -0.06 11.29
CA VAL A 96 -31.71 -0.93 11.98
C VAL A 96 -32.48 -1.71 10.94
N PHE A 97 -32.48 -3.03 11.05
CA PHE A 97 -33.32 -3.89 10.21
C PHE A 97 -34.79 -3.51 10.42
N ARG A 98 -35.51 -3.19 9.34
CA ARG A 98 -36.91 -2.75 9.39
C ARG A 98 -37.80 -3.57 8.48
N THR A 99 -39.05 -3.72 8.87
CA THR A 99 -40.10 -4.22 7.99
C THR A 99 -40.61 -3.04 7.17
N PHE A 100 -40.67 -3.22 5.85
CA PHE A 100 -41.19 -2.25 4.90
C PHE A 100 -42.45 -2.81 4.24
N THR A 101 -43.44 -1.96 4.03
CA THR A 101 -44.53 -2.14 3.06
C THR A 101 -44.23 -1.37 1.78
N PRO A 102 -44.89 -1.67 0.65
CA PRO A 102 -44.74 -0.91 -0.60
C PRO A 102 -44.84 0.61 -0.38
N HIS A 103 -45.82 1.07 0.41
CA HIS A 103 -45.98 2.48 0.75
C HIS A 103 -44.79 3.08 1.50
N THR A 104 -44.24 2.36 2.48
CA THR A 104 -43.08 2.84 3.24
C THR A 104 -41.78 2.76 2.47
N LEU A 105 -41.70 1.90 1.44
CA LEU A 105 -40.50 1.74 0.61
C LEU A 105 -40.41 2.82 -0.48
N LEU A 106 -41.54 3.24 -1.05
CA LEU A 106 -41.62 4.21 -2.14
C LEU A 106 -40.88 5.54 -1.94
N PRO A 107 -40.81 6.14 -0.74
CA PRO A 107 -40.09 7.40 -0.55
C PRO A 107 -38.58 7.27 -0.79
N PHE A 108 -38.01 6.07 -0.67
CA PHE A 108 -36.57 5.80 -0.74
C PHE A 108 -36.04 5.68 -2.17
N THR A 109 -36.25 6.75 -2.94
CA THR A 109 -35.87 6.83 -4.37
C THR A 109 -34.55 7.56 -4.62
N GLY A 110 -33.94 8.15 -3.59
CA GLY A 110 -32.76 9.00 -3.74
C GLY A 110 -33.05 10.48 -4.00
N LYS A 111 -34.31 10.86 -4.22
CA LYS A 111 -34.72 12.27 -4.32
C LYS A 111 -34.43 13.01 -3.01
N ASP A 112 -34.11 14.30 -3.10
CA ASP A 112 -33.81 15.16 -1.94
C ASP A 112 -32.74 14.60 -0.98
N ASN A 113 -31.74 13.92 -1.54
CA ASN A 113 -30.65 13.29 -0.79
C ASN A 113 -31.11 12.16 0.18
N SER A 114 -32.30 11.60 -0.02
CA SER A 114 -32.77 10.39 0.69
C SER A 114 -31.94 9.15 0.32
N PRO A 115 -31.88 8.11 1.15
CA PRO A 115 -31.25 6.85 0.72
C PRO A 115 -32.08 6.19 -0.41
N VAL A 116 -31.42 5.35 -1.19
CA VAL A 116 -32.04 4.61 -2.29
C VAL A 116 -32.21 3.15 -1.86
N TYR A 117 -33.45 2.70 -1.71
CA TYR A 117 -33.77 1.32 -1.35
C TYR A 117 -34.50 0.63 -2.50
N LEU A 118 -34.31 -0.67 -2.63
CA LEU A 118 -35.13 -1.51 -3.51
C LEU A 118 -35.29 -2.90 -2.88
N ALA A 119 -36.35 -3.61 -3.26
CA ALA A 119 -36.57 -4.96 -2.79
C ALA A 119 -36.28 -6.00 -3.89
N VAL A 120 -35.68 -7.12 -3.49
CA VAL A 120 -35.50 -8.32 -4.33
C VAL A 120 -35.88 -9.52 -3.49
N ARG A 121 -36.82 -10.33 -3.97
CA ARG A 121 -37.40 -11.51 -3.31
C ARG A 121 -37.81 -11.25 -1.85
N GLY A 122 -38.42 -10.09 -1.62
CA GLY A 122 -38.87 -9.68 -0.29
C GLY A 122 -37.75 -9.20 0.65
N ARG A 123 -36.48 -9.15 0.23
CA ARG A 123 -35.39 -8.52 1.01
C ARG A 123 -35.16 -7.10 0.52
N VAL A 124 -35.00 -6.15 1.43
CA VAL A 124 -34.77 -4.74 1.10
C VAL A 124 -33.28 -4.42 1.21
N PHE A 125 -32.71 -3.90 0.12
CA PHE A 125 -31.29 -3.56 0.00
C PHE A 125 -31.08 -2.05 -0.03
N ASP A 126 -30.04 -1.58 0.67
CA ASP A 126 -29.55 -0.22 0.56
C ASP A 126 -28.57 -0.10 -0.61
N VAL A 127 -29.06 0.49 -1.69
CA VAL A 127 -28.31 0.71 -2.93
C VAL A 127 -27.84 2.15 -3.07
N SER A 128 -27.78 2.91 -1.96
CA SER A 128 -27.31 4.30 -1.95
C SER A 128 -25.87 4.44 -2.46
N SER A 129 -25.02 3.43 -2.26
CA SER A 129 -23.66 3.38 -2.85
C SER A 129 -23.68 3.28 -4.39
N GLY A 130 -24.77 2.77 -4.96
CA GLY A 130 -25.04 2.67 -6.39
C GLY A 130 -25.97 3.78 -6.92
N ARG A 131 -26.06 4.93 -6.24
CA ARG A 131 -26.98 6.04 -6.61
C ARG A 131 -26.89 6.49 -8.06
N ASN A 132 -25.75 6.36 -8.73
CA ASN A 132 -25.62 6.69 -10.16
C ASN A 132 -26.45 5.76 -11.08
N PHE A 133 -26.82 4.57 -10.59
CA PHE A 133 -27.59 3.58 -11.33
C PHE A 133 -29.06 3.58 -10.92
N TYR A 134 -29.33 3.58 -9.61
CA TYR A 134 -30.68 3.43 -9.05
C TYR A 134 -31.28 4.74 -8.54
N GLY A 135 -30.47 5.81 -8.40
CA GLY A 135 -30.97 7.11 -7.98
C GLY A 135 -31.69 7.84 -9.12
N PRO A 136 -32.16 9.08 -8.85
CA PRO A 136 -32.79 9.91 -9.87
C PRO A 136 -31.86 10.06 -11.09
N GLU A 137 -32.43 10.02 -12.29
CA GLU A 137 -31.71 10.05 -13.59
C GLU A 137 -30.84 8.82 -13.92
N GLY A 138 -30.79 7.81 -13.05
CA GLY A 138 -30.10 6.56 -13.32
C GLY A 138 -30.87 5.64 -14.28
N PRO A 139 -30.18 4.76 -15.03
CA PRO A 139 -30.83 3.81 -15.95
C PRO A 139 -31.78 2.83 -15.25
N TYR A 140 -31.63 2.61 -13.94
CA TYR A 140 -32.41 1.69 -13.13
C TYR A 140 -33.23 2.42 -12.05
N ALA A 141 -33.52 3.71 -12.28
CA ALA A 141 -34.29 4.54 -11.34
C ALA A 141 -35.72 4.05 -11.13
N ASN A 142 -36.28 3.30 -12.09
CA ASN A 142 -37.62 2.71 -12.03
C ASN A 142 -37.79 1.69 -10.88
N PHE A 143 -36.71 1.04 -10.47
CA PHE A 143 -36.70 0.07 -9.36
C PHE A 143 -36.55 0.72 -7.99
N ALA A 144 -36.20 2.00 -7.93
CA ALA A 144 -36.01 2.72 -6.68
C ALA A 144 -37.34 2.82 -5.91
N GLY A 145 -37.32 2.42 -4.64
CA GLY A 145 -38.48 2.41 -3.76
C GLY A 145 -39.51 1.32 -4.07
N ARG A 146 -39.19 0.31 -4.89
CA ARG A 146 -40.14 -0.73 -5.33
C ARG A 146 -39.57 -2.14 -5.18
N ASP A 147 -40.43 -3.14 -5.39
CA ASP A 147 -40.00 -4.51 -5.62
C ASP A 147 -39.52 -4.67 -7.07
N ALA A 148 -38.24 -4.96 -7.23
CA ALA A 148 -37.58 -5.13 -8.51
C ALA A 148 -37.56 -6.59 -8.99
N SER A 149 -38.11 -7.52 -8.21
CA SER A 149 -37.95 -8.97 -8.43
C SER A 149 -38.35 -9.43 -9.83
N ARG A 150 -39.56 -9.07 -10.30
CA ARG A 150 -40.03 -9.49 -11.62
C ARG A 150 -39.27 -8.81 -12.75
N GLY A 151 -39.02 -7.49 -12.64
CA GLY A 151 -38.22 -6.76 -13.62
C GLY A 151 -36.81 -7.32 -13.78
N LEU A 152 -36.15 -7.69 -12.67
CA LEU A 152 -34.83 -8.31 -12.69
C LEU A 152 -34.85 -9.74 -13.25
N ALA A 153 -35.89 -10.52 -12.95
CA ALA A 153 -36.05 -11.88 -13.45
C ALA A 153 -36.24 -11.91 -14.98
N CYS A 154 -37.11 -11.05 -15.50
CA CYS A 154 -37.41 -10.96 -16.93
C CYS A 154 -36.44 -10.06 -17.71
N GLY A 155 -35.54 -9.34 -17.03
CA GLY A 155 -34.64 -8.37 -17.65
C GLY A 155 -35.37 -7.17 -18.29
N SER A 156 -36.54 -6.81 -17.78
CA SER A 156 -37.37 -5.71 -18.30
C SER A 156 -37.43 -4.55 -17.30
N PHE A 157 -37.45 -3.33 -17.86
CA PHE A 157 -37.59 -2.07 -17.11
C PHE A 157 -38.97 -1.44 -17.29
N ASP A 158 -39.89 -2.15 -17.95
CA ASP A 158 -41.22 -1.65 -18.28
C ASP A 158 -42.03 -1.42 -17.00
N GLU A 159 -42.87 -0.37 -17.00
CA GLU A 159 -43.72 -0.05 -15.85
C GLU A 159 -44.71 -1.17 -15.51
N ASP A 160 -45.05 -2.01 -16.49
CA ASP A 160 -45.89 -3.20 -16.33
C ASP A 160 -45.26 -4.27 -15.43
N MET A 161 -43.93 -4.29 -15.32
CA MET A 161 -43.19 -5.24 -14.49
C MET A 161 -42.90 -4.71 -13.08
N LEU A 162 -43.34 -3.47 -12.77
CA LEU A 162 -43.18 -2.85 -11.46
C LEU A 162 -44.41 -3.10 -10.58
N THR A 163 -44.23 -3.05 -9.26
CA THR A 163 -45.34 -3.08 -8.30
C THR A 163 -46.27 -1.90 -8.54
N LYS A 164 -47.41 -2.12 -9.19
CA LYS A 164 -48.43 -1.09 -9.47
C LYS A 164 -49.41 -0.94 -8.32
N ASP A 165 -49.88 -2.06 -7.79
CA ASP A 165 -50.78 -2.09 -6.65
C ASP A 165 -49.96 -2.10 -5.36
N LEU A 166 -50.05 -1.01 -4.60
CA LEU A 166 -49.32 -0.83 -3.34
C LEU A 166 -50.11 -1.37 -2.14
N ASP A 167 -51.42 -1.51 -2.29
CA ASP A 167 -52.34 -1.99 -1.26
C ASP A 167 -52.64 -3.49 -1.40
N GLY A 168 -52.40 -4.04 -2.59
CA GLY A 168 -52.57 -5.44 -2.93
C GLY A 168 -51.49 -6.39 -2.38
N PRO A 169 -51.62 -7.69 -2.70
CA PRO A 169 -50.60 -8.67 -2.37
C PRO A 169 -49.30 -8.35 -3.12
N LEU A 170 -48.16 -8.68 -2.49
CA LEU A 170 -46.88 -8.65 -3.20
C LEU A 170 -46.90 -9.65 -4.36
N ASP A 171 -46.11 -9.35 -5.36
CA ASP A 171 -45.92 -10.24 -6.50
C ASP A 171 -45.36 -11.58 -6.03
N THR A 172 -46.12 -12.66 -6.24
CA THR A 172 -45.72 -14.01 -5.85
C THR A 172 -44.68 -14.62 -6.79
N LEU A 173 -44.32 -13.91 -7.86
CA LEU A 173 -43.40 -14.37 -8.91
C LEU A 173 -43.89 -15.62 -9.65
N GLU A 174 -45.20 -15.88 -9.57
CA GLU A 174 -45.86 -16.90 -10.36
C GLU A 174 -45.77 -16.56 -11.86
N GLY A 175 -45.66 -17.60 -12.68
CA GLY A 175 -45.52 -17.48 -14.13
C GLY A 175 -44.09 -17.28 -14.65
N LEU A 176 -43.09 -17.14 -13.77
CA LEU A 176 -41.68 -17.16 -14.17
C LEU A 176 -41.23 -18.59 -14.50
N GLY A 177 -40.55 -18.76 -15.62
CA GLY A 177 -39.88 -19.98 -16.03
C GLY A 177 -38.61 -20.26 -15.23
N ALA A 178 -38.01 -21.42 -15.46
CA ALA A 178 -36.80 -21.85 -14.76
C ALA A 178 -35.61 -20.88 -15.00
N GLU A 179 -35.45 -20.41 -16.23
CA GLU A 179 -34.36 -19.48 -16.61
C GLU A 179 -34.50 -18.12 -15.92
N GLU A 180 -35.71 -17.56 -15.87
CA GLU A 180 -35.98 -16.28 -15.20
C GLU A 180 -35.79 -16.39 -13.69
N MET A 181 -36.16 -17.54 -13.11
CA MET A 181 -35.94 -17.82 -11.69
C MET A 181 -34.45 -17.97 -11.36
N GLU A 182 -33.66 -18.62 -12.22
CA GLU A 182 -32.20 -18.70 -12.11
C GLU A 182 -31.55 -17.32 -12.23
N ALA A 183 -32.00 -16.51 -13.19
CA ALA A 183 -31.54 -15.13 -13.34
C ALA A 183 -31.81 -14.30 -12.07
N LEU A 184 -33.00 -14.43 -11.48
CA LEU A 184 -33.36 -13.73 -10.26
C LEU A 184 -32.51 -14.17 -9.05
N GLN A 185 -32.21 -15.48 -8.92
CA GLN A 185 -31.29 -15.98 -7.89
C GLN A 185 -29.89 -15.38 -8.06
N GLY A 186 -29.38 -15.36 -9.30
CA GLY A 186 -28.10 -14.72 -9.58
C GLY A 186 -28.10 -13.21 -9.30
N TRP A 187 -29.24 -12.52 -9.44
CA TRP A 187 -29.36 -11.13 -9.02
C TRP A 187 -29.34 -11.01 -7.50
N GLU A 188 -30.15 -11.79 -6.78
CA GLU A 188 -30.18 -11.81 -5.32
C GLU A 188 -28.77 -11.96 -4.71
N GLU A 189 -27.98 -12.93 -5.17
CA GLU A 189 -26.59 -13.15 -4.71
C GLU A 189 -25.67 -11.95 -4.97
N ARG A 190 -25.81 -11.29 -6.14
CA ARG A 190 -25.05 -10.08 -6.46
C ARG A 190 -25.44 -8.91 -5.55
N PHE A 191 -26.72 -8.79 -5.22
CA PHE A 191 -27.18 -7.75 -4.30
C PHE A 191 -26.71 -8.02 -2.87
N GLU A 192 -26.75 -9.27 -2.41
CA GLU A 192 -26.28 -9.66 -1.09
C GLU A 192 -24.77 -9.46 -0.89
N SER A 193 -23.99 -9.71 -1.93
CA SER A 193 -22.53 -9.51 -1.88
C SER A 193 -22.12 -8.04 -1.93
N LYS A 194 -22.92 -7.17 -2.57
CA LYS A 194 -22.55 -5.77 -2.84
C LYS A 194 -23.22 -4.75 -1.92
N TYR A 195 -24.45 -5.02 -1.49
CA TYR A 195 -25.29 -4.06 -0.78
C TYR A 195 -25.72 -4.59 0.58
N LEU A 196 -26.03 -3.67 1.48
CA LEU A 196 -26.48 -4.01 2.81
C LEU A 196 -27.97 -4.33 2.80
N VAL A 197 -28.36 -5.42 3.45
CA VAL A 197 -29.77 -5.75 3.70
C VAL A 197 -30.27 -4.92 4.88
N VAL A 198 -31.18 -4.00 4.62
CA VAL A 198 -31.75 -3.09 5.62
C VAL A 198 -33.13 -3.51 6.10
N GLY A 199 -33.72 -4.54 5.50
CA GLY A 199 -35.06 -4.96 5.88
C GLY A 199 -35.68 -6.10 5.07
N ARG A 200 -36.96 -6.29 5.33
CA ARG A 200 -37.85 -7.19 4.58
C ARG A 200 -39.05 -6.40 4.05
N LEU A 201 -39.46 -6.67 2.82
CA LEU A 201 -40.70 -6.17 2.23
C LEU A 201 -41.84 -7.15 2.53
N VAL A 202 -42.95 -6.64 3.04
CA VAL A 202 -44.18 -7.39 3.33
C VAL A 202 -45.39 -6.69 2.72
N ALA A 203 -46.44 -7.45 2.42
CA ALA A 203 -47.70 -6.88 1.96
C ALA A 203 -48.36 -6.02 3.07
N VAL A 204 -49.18 -5.06 2.65
CA VAL A 204 -49.96 -4.22 3.59
C VAL A 204 -50.84 -5.13 4.46
N GLY A 205 -50.70 -5.02 5.78
CA GLY A 205 -51.42 -5.86 6.76
C GLY A 205 -50.63 -7.04 7.35
N GLN A 206 -49.46 -7.40 6.79
CA GLN A 206 -48.57 -8.44 7.33
C GLN A 206 -47.39 -7.89 8.16
N GLU A 207 -47.43 -6.60 8.51
CA GLU A 207 -46.34 -5.89 9.20
C GLU A 207 -46.03 -6.38 10.63
N LYS A 208 -46.98 -7.04 11.29
CA LYS A 208 -46.92 -7.43 12.72
C LYS A 208 -46.57 -8.91 12.98
N ALA A 209 -46.15 -9.65 11.96
CA ALA A 209 -45.83 -11.08 12.07
C ALA A 209 -44.42 -11.33 12.59
#